data_AF-A0A258F3H3-F1
#
_entry.id   AF-A0A258F3H3-F1
#
_cell.length_a   1.000
_cell.length_b   1.000
_cell.length_c   1.000
_cell.angle_alpha   90.00
_cell.angle_beta   90.00
_cell.angle_gamma   90.00
#
_symmetry.space_group_name_H-M   'P 1'
#
loop_
_entity.id
_entity.type
_entity.pdbx_description
1 polymer ?
#
loop_
_entity_poly.entity_id
_entity_poly.type
_entity_poly.pdbx_seq_one_letter_code
_entity_poly.pdbx_strand_id
1 'polypeptide(L)'
;MRPIIRTTDAELEKLQHASFNYFLHETNPANGLVIDKTEADWPASIAATGLALASYPVAVERGFMSHDAAVKRTLATLRFFWNSPQGPEPDATGYRGFYYHFLDMQTGRRAWQCELSTIASAFLLAGALTAGRYFDADTADEREIRTLADALYRRADWPWAQNQGATVTHGWKPESGFLNYRWEGYDEALLLYILGLGSPTHPLPESAYAAWAATYRWEHSYGYDYLYAGPLFTHQLSHIWIDFRGIQDAFMRSKGIDYFENSRRATYVQHEYAIDNPLKFAHFGGHCWGLTASEGPGPDTINVAGIERQFFDYLARGVPYGPDDGTIAPWAVAASLPFAPEIVLPVLDYCI
;
A
#
# COMPACT_ATOMS: atom_id res chain seq x y z
N MET A 1 37.94 10.95 -3.18
CA MET A 1 36.61 11.40 -3.67
C MET A 1 36.19 10.41 -4.75
N ARG A 2 35.26 9.50 -4.46
CA ARG A 2 34.64 8.69 -5.52
C ARG A 2 33.77 9.65 -6.36
N PRO A 3 33.74 9.54 -7.70
CA PRO A 3 32.82 10.33 -8.50
C PRO A 3 31.40 10.01 -8.06
N ILE A 4 30.58 11.04 -7.82
CA ILE A 4 29.14 10.87 -7.60
C ILE A 4 28.58 10.44 -8.95
N ILE A 5 28.39 9.13 -9.13
CA ILE A 5 27.59 8.60 -10.23
C ILE A 5 26.16 9.00 -9.86
N ARG A 6 25.52 9.81 -10.72
CA ARG A 6 24.13 10.21 -10.55
C ARG A 6 23.25 9.13 -11.14
N THR A 7 22.16 8.78 -10.47
CA THR A 7 21.22 7.78 -10.98
C THR A 7 20.74 8.25 -12.33
N THR A 8 21.08 7.50 -13.36
CA THR A 8 20.65 7.74 -14.72
C THR A 8 19.23 7.23 -14.90
N ASP A 9 18.51 7.75 -15.89
CA ASP A 9 17.19 7.23 -16.26
C ASP A 9 17.23 5.72 -16.53
N ALA A 10 18.35 5.21 -17.06
CA ALA A 10 18.57 3.79 -17.30
C ALA A 10 18.68 2.96 -16.02
N GLU A 11 19.29 3.48 -14.95
CA GLU A 11 19.36 2.80 -13.65
C GLU A 11 18.00 2.76 -12.96
N LEU A 12 17.22 3.84 -13.06
CA LEU A 12 15.84 3.87 -12.57
C LEU A 12 14.96 2.89 -13.35
N GLU A 13 15.09 2.81 -14.67
CA GLU A 13 14.36 1.84 -15.50
C GLU A 13 14.73 0.40 -15.11
N LYS A 14 16.03 0.12 -14.89
CA LYS A 14 16.50 -1.19 -14.43
C LYS A 14 15.89 -1.54 -13.06
N LEU A 15 15.85 -0.59 -12.12
CA LEU A 15 15.21 -0.80 -10.82
C LEU A 15 13.71 -1.08 -10.99
N GLN A 16 13.00 -0.28 -11.78
CA GLN A 16 11.58 -0.48 -12.07
C GLN A 16 11.31 -1.85 -12.69
N HIS A 17 12.09 -2.28 -13.67
CA HIS A 17 11.94 -3.58 -14.29
C HIS A 17 12.26 -4.72 -13.32
N ALA A 18 13.32 -4.60 -12.52
CA ALA A 18 13.67 -5.58 -11.50
C ALA A 18 12.57 -5.71 -10.43
N SER A 19 11.97 -4.60 -9.98
CA SER A 19 10.83 -4.61 -9.08
C SER A 19 9.59 -5.21 -9.73
N PHE A 20 9.30 -4.89 -10.99
CA PHE A 20 8.17 -5.45 -11.72
C PHE A 20 8.27 -6.97 -11.91
N ASN A 21 9.49 -7.51 -12.02
CA ASN A 21 9.71 -8.95 -12.14
C ASN A 21 9.13 -9.76 -10.96
N TYR A 22 8.96 -9.15 -9.79
CA TYR A 22 8.20 -9.75 -8.69
C TYR A 22 6.78 -10.12 -9.14
N PHE A 23 6.02 -9.16 -9.69
CA PHE A 23 4.67 -9.43 -10.19
C PHE A 23 4.66 -10.34 -11.42
N LEU A 24 5.73 -10.36 -12.21
CA LEU A 24 5.83 -11.28 -13.34
C LEU A 24 5.96 -12.74 -12.89
N HIS A 25 6.84 -13.00 -11.92
CA HIS A 25 7.24 -14.35 -11.49
C HIS A 25 6.38 -14.90 -10.35
N GLU A 26 5.98 -14.05 -9.41
CA GLU A 26 5.31 -14.45 -8.16
C GLU A 26 3.78 -14.41 -8.25
N THR A 27 3.24 -14.37 -9.47
CA THR A 27 1.80 -14.41 -9.76
C THR A 27 1.40 -15.78 -10.26
N ASN A 28 0.34 -16.36 -9.71
CA ASN A 28 -0.30 -17.54 -10.29
C ASN A 28 -1.03 -17.13 -11.58
N PRO A 29 -0.59 -17.60 -12.77
CA PRO A 29 -1.18 -17.16 -14.03
C PRO A 29 -2.63 -17.65 -14.25
N ALA A 30 -3.09 -18.64 -13.49
CA ALA A 30 -4.43 -19.21 -13.66
C ALA A 30 -5.53 -18.38 -12.97
N ASN A 31 -5.22 -17.76 -11.83
CA ASN A 31 -6.18 -16.97 -11.04
C ASN A 31 -5.70 -15.53 -10.75
N GLY A 32 -4.47 -15.20 -11.15
CA GLY A 32 -3.90 -13.87 -11.02
C GLY A 32 -3.56 -13.44 -9.59
N LEU A 33 -3.60 -14.35 -8.62
CA LEU A 33 -3.18 -14.10 -7.24
C LEU A 33 -1.66 -13.94 -7.17
N VAL A 34 -1.19 -13.05 -6.29
CA VAL A 34 0.22 -12.72 -6.09
C VAL A 34 0.64 -13.13 -4.69
N ILE A 35 1.77 -13.85 -4.57
CA ILE A 35 2.33 -14.22 -3.25
C ILE A 35 2.61 -12.95 -2.44
N ASP A 36 2.45 -13.02 -1.12
CA ASP A 36 2.70 -11.86 -0.26
C ASP A 36 4.20 -11.61 0.00
N LYS A 37 4.99 -12.69 0.14
CA LYS A 37 6.46 -12.65 0.11
C LYS A 37 7.07 -13.92 -0.45
N THR A 38 8.33 -13.86 -0.88
CA THR A 38 9.06 -14.97 -1.54
C THR A 38 9.56 -16.06 -0.59
N GLU A 39 9.05 -16.12 0.64
CA GLU A 39 9.32 -17.26 1.51
C GLU A 39 8.54 -18.50 1.02
N ALA A 40 9.08 -19.68 1.28
CA ALA A 40 8.41 -20.92 0.92
C ALA A 40 7.06 -21.03 1.64
N ASP A 41 6.06 -21.59 0.94
CA ASP A 41 4.72 -21.89 1.46
C ASP A 41 3.93 -20.67 2.00
N TRP A 42 4.22 -19.48 1.47
CA TRP A 42 3.52 -18.25 1.84
C TRP A 42 2.22 -18.05 1.01
N PRO A 43 1.12 -17.53 1.60
CA PRO A 43 -0.13 -17.30 0.89
C PRO A 43 -0.04 -16.09 -0.06
N ALA A 44 -1.06 -15.99 -0.92
CA ALA A 44 -1.30 -14.79 -1.71
C ALA A 44 -1.85 -13.65 -0.86
N SER A 45 -1.49 -12.41 -1.19
CA SER A 45 -2.08 -11.19 -0.62
C SER A 45 -2.93 -10.46 -1.65
N ILE A 46 -4.14 -10.09 -1.25
CA ILE A 46 -5.04 -9.32 -2.13
C ILE A 46 -4.53 -7.88 -2.32
N ALA A 47 -3.77 -7.34 -1.36
CA ALA A 47 -3.13 -6.03 -1.51
C ALA A 47 -2.02 -6.09 -2.57
N ALA A 48 -1.15 -7.10 -2.50
CA ALA A 48 -0.13 -7.35 -3.53
C ALA A 48 -0.76 -7.56 -4.91
N THR A 49 -1.89 -8.27 -4.96
CA THR A 49 -2.65 -8.50 -6.19
C THR A 49 -3.24 -7.19 -6.77
N GLY A 50 -3.74 -6.30 -5.91
CA GLY A 50 -4.17 -4.94 -6.30
C GLY A 50 -3.04 -4.09 -6.87
N LEU A 51 -1.88 -4.10 -6.21
CA LEU A 51 -0.68 -3.41 -6.70
C LEU A 51 -0.20 -3.97 -8.03
N ALA A 52 -0.25 -5.30 -8.23
CA ALA A 52 0.08 -5.92 -9.51
C ALA A 52 -0.84 -5.40 -10.64
N LEU A 53 -2.16 -5.39 -10.42
CA LEU A 53 -3.11 -4.82 -11.39
C LEU A 53 -2.81 -3.35 -11.73
N ALA A 54 -2.45 -2.54 -10.72
CA ALA A 54 -2.07 -1.15 -10.93
C ALA A 54 -0.73 -1.00 -11.69
N SER A 55 0.17 -1.98 -11.59
CA SER A 55 1.48 -1.97 -12.25
C SER A 55 1.44 -2.40 -13.71
N TYR A 56 0.44 -3.18 -14.15
CA TYR A 56 0.37 -3.69 -15.51
C TYR A 56 0.33 -2.60 -16.59
N PRO A 57 -0.45 -1.50 -16.45
CA PRO A 57 -0.35 -0.35 -17.36
C PRO A 57 1.07 0.20 -17.48
N VAL A 58 1.76 0.39 -16.35
CA VAL A 58 3.14 0.88 -16.34
C VAL A 58 4.07 -0.07 -17.07
N ALA A 59 3.92 -1.39 -16.86
CA ALA A 59 4.72 -2.39 -17.54
C ALA A 59 4.50 -2.44 -19.05
N VAL A 60 3.27 -2.19 -19.52
CA VAL A 60 2.96 -2.08 -20.96
C VAL A 60 3.62 -0.83 -21.54
N GLU A 61 3.42 0.33 -20.92
CA GLU A 61 4.00 1.61 -21.38
C GLU A 61 5.53 1.61 -21.37
N ARG A 62 6.15 0.87 -20.44
CA ARG A 62 7.60 0.71 -20.35
C ARG A 62 8.15 -0.45 -21.18
N GLY A 63 7.30 -1.23 -21.83
CA GLY A 63 7.71 -2.39 -22.64
C GLY A 63 8.26 -3.57 -21.83
N PHE A 64 8.00 -3.64 -20.52
CA PHE A 64 8.36 -4.77 -19.66
C PHE A 64 7.43 -5.98 -19.86
N MET A 65 6.20 -5.73 -20.33
CA MET A 65 5.20 -6.75 -20.64
C MET A 65 4.43 -6.35 -21.90
N SER A 66 4.11 -7.31 -22.76
CA SER A 66 3.25 -7.02 -23.92
C SER A 66 1.82 -6.72 -23.47
N HIS A 67 1.13 -5.88 -24.25
CA HIS A 67 -0.28 -5.54 -24.02
C HIS A 67 -1.16 -6.81 -23.88
N ASP A 68 -1.03 -7.77 -24.80
CA ASP A 68 -1.80 -9.03 -24.75
C ASP A 68 -1.52 -9.86 -23.49
N ALA A 69 -0.27 -9.88 -23.01
CA ALA A 69 0.06 -10.58 -21.77
C ALA A 69 -0.57 -9.90 -20.56
N ALA A 70 -0.59 -8.57 -20.53
CA ALA A 70 -1.20 -7.78 -19.48
C ALA A 70 -2.74 -7.94 -19.46
N VAL A 71 -3.39 -7.93 -20.62
CA VAL A 71 -4.85 -8.21 -20.76
C VAL A 71 -5.18 -9.60 -20.23
N LYS A 72 -4.42 -10.63 -20.62
CA LYS A 72 -4.64 -12.02 -20.14
C LYS A 72 -4.50 -12.14 -18.63
N ARG A 73 -3.46 -11.56 -18.04
CA ARG A 73 -3.24 -11.56 -16.59
C ARG A 73 -4.36 -10.83 -15.85
N THR A 74 -4.74 -9.65 -16.34
CA THR A 74 -5.84 -8.87 -15.78
C THR A 74 -7.15 -9.66 -15.80
N LEU A 75 -7.51 -10.28 -16.93
CA LEU A 75 -8.73 -11.08 -17.01
C LEU A 75 -8.70 -12.30 -16.08
N ALA A 76 -7.57 -12.99 -15.94
CA ALA A 76 -7.44 -14.10 -15.01
C ALA A 76 -7.76 -13.65 -13.56
N THR A 77 -7.17 -12.54 -13.13
CA THR A 77 -7.41 -11.94 -11.80
C THR A 77 -8.88 -11.54 -11.61
N LEU A 78 -9.44 -10.75 -12.54
CA LEU A 78 -10.79 -10.22 -12.40
C LEU A 78 -11.86 -11.32 -12.47
N ARG A 79 -11.69 -12.31 -13.37
CA ARG A 79 -12.59 -13.47 -13.46
C ARG A 79 -12.53 -14.31 -12.19
N PHE A 80 -11.35 -14.52 -11.61
CA PHE A 80 -11.21 -15.23 -10.34
C PHE A 80 -12.01 -14.53 -9.24
N PHE A 81 -11.73 -13.25 -8.94
CA PHE A 81 -12.42 -12.55 -7.85
C PHE A 81 -13.92 -12.41 -8.08
N TRP A 82 -14.35 -12.21 -9.34
CA TRP A 82 -15.76 -12.10 -9.67
C TRP A 82 -16.53 -13.40 -9.40
N ASN A 83 -15.96 -14.54 -9.77
CA ASN A 83 -16.58 -15.87 -9.65
C ASN A 83 -16.27 -16.60 -8.33
N SER A 84 -15.34 -16.07 -7.53
CA SER A 84 -14.93 -16.68 -6.26
C SER A 84 -16.08 -16.77 -5.25
N PRO A 85 -16.08 -17.78 -4.35
CA PRO A 85 -17.09 -17.88 -3.29
C PRO A 85 -17.16 -16.62 -2.42
N GLN A 86 -18.38 -16.10 -2.28
CA GLN A 86 -18.70 -14.96 -1.42
C GLN A 86 -19.71 -15.39 -0.36
N GLY A 87 -19.35 -15.31 0.92
CA GLY A 87 -20.24 -15.75 1.98
C GLY A 87 -19.59 -15.71 3.38
N PRO A 88 -20.39 -15.90 4.44
CA PRO A 88 -19.91 -15.86 5.81
C PRO A 88 -19.11 -17.13 6.20
N GLU A 89 -18.97 -18.11 5.32
CA GLU A 89 -18.29 -19.37 5.58
C GLU A 89 -16.77 -19.16 5.81
N PRO A 90 -16.15 -19.96 6.70
CA PRO A 90 -14.73 -19.82 7.04
C PRO A 90 -13.75 -19.96 5.88
N ASP A 91 -14.12 -20.65 4.79
CA ASP A 91 -13.26 -20.95 3.64
C ASP A 91 -13.63 -20.18 2.36
N ALA A 92 -14.58 -19.24 2.43
CA ALA A 92 -14.91 -18.36 1.31
C ALA A 92 -13.70 -17.47 0.93
N THR A 93 -13.69 -16.95 -0.31
CA THR A 93 -12.66 -16.01 -0.78
C THR A 93 -12.93 -14.59 -0.28
N GLY A 94 -14.19 -14.27 -0.03
CA GLY A 94 -14.58 -13.01 0.56
C GLY A 94 -16.03 -13.00 1.01
N TYR A 95 -16.50 -11.85 1.44
CA TYR A 95 -17.87 -11.63 1.90
C TYR A 95 -18.25 -10.18 1.68
N ARG A 96 -19.50 -9.92 1.27
CA ARG A 96 -20.03 -8.54 1.10
C ARG A 96 -19.22 -7.67 0.13
N GLY A 97 -18.59 -8.29 -0.86
CA GLY A 97 -17.75 -7.60 -1.85
C GLY A 97 -16.36 -7.18 -1.33
N PHE A 98 -16.01 -7.58 -0.12
CA PHE A 98 -14.66 -7.50 0.42
C PHE A 98 -14.03 -8.90 0.44
N TYR A 99 -12.71 -8.95 0.60
CA TYR A 99 -11.91 -10.16 0.44
C TYR A 99 -10.99 -10.40 1.64
N TYR A 100 -10.68 -11.67 1.90
CA TYR A 100 -9.72 -12.04 2.95
C TYR A 100 -8.32 -11.58 2.58
N HIS A 101 -7.59 -11.06 3.57
CA HIS A 101 -6.24 -10.51 3.41
C HIS A 101 -5.34 -11.52 2.68
N PHE A 102 -5.31 -12.75 3.19
CA PHE A 102 -4.53 -13.84 2.67
C PHE A 102 -5.40 -14.95 2.10
N LEU A 103 -5.03 -15.41 0.91
CA LEU A 103 -5.69 -16.47 0.18
C LEU A 103 -4.68 -17.58 -0.15
N ASP A 104 -5.12 -18.83 -0.10
CA ASP A 104 -4.37 -19.94 -0.64
C ASP A 104 -4.12 -19.73 -2.15
N MET A 105 -2.86 -19.87 -2.56
CA MET A 105 -2.40 -19.47 -3.89
C MET A 105 -3.07 -20.24 -5.03
N GLN A 106 -3.51 -21.49 -4.77
CA GLN A 106 -4.09 -22.35 -5.80
C GLN A 106 -5.61 -22.31 -5.80
N THR A 107 -6.21 -22.44 -4.62
CA THR A 107 -7.66 -22.56 -4.44
C THR A 107 -8.36 -21.22 -4.28
N GLY A 108 -7.63 -20.18 -3.84
CA GLY A 108 -8.21 -18.88 -3.54
C GLY A 108 -9.08 -18.84 -2.29
N ARG A 109 -9.01 -19.88 -1.45
CA ARG A 109 -9.72 -19.94 -0.16
C ARG A 109 -8.96 -19.13 0.89
N ARG A 110 -9.68 -18.59 1.89
CA ARG A 110 -9.07 -17.90 3.02
C ARG A 110 -7.94 -18.70 3.66
N ALA A 111 -6.77 -18.08 3.81
CA ALA A 111 -5.61 -18.66 4.49
C ALA A 111 -5.52 -18.19 5.96
N TRP A 112 -4.91 -19.02 6.81
CA TRP A 112 -4.51 -18.70 8.19
C TRP A 112 -5.55 -18.04 9.10
N GLN A 113 -6.85 -18.27 8.84
CA GLN A 113 -7.93 -17.61 9.55
C GLN A 113 -7.75 -16.07 9.61
N CYS A 114 -7.14 -15.50 8.56
CA CYS A 114 -6.91 -14.05 8.46
C CYS A 114 -8.25 -13.30 8.42
N GLU A 115 -8.21 -12.01 8.67
CA GLU A 115 -9.37 -11.15 8.53
C GLU A 115 -9.74 -10.91 7.07
N LEU A 116 -11.03 -10.71 6.84
CA LEU A 116 -11.52 -9.99 5.69
C LEU A 116 -11.13 -8.53 5.87
N SER A 117 -10.17 -8.08 5.05
CA SER A 117 -9.46 -6.81 5.26
C SER A 117 -10.05 -5.73 4.39
N THR A 118 -10.51 -4.64 5.01
CA THR A 118 -11.15 -3.53 4.29
C THR A 118 -10.13 -2.72 3.49
N ILE A 119 -8.93 -2.50 4.02
CA ILE A 119 -7.86 -1.77 3.31
C ILE A 119 -7.24 -2.58 2.18
N ALA A 120 -6.99 -3.87 2.38
CA ALA A 120 -6.42 -4.72 1.33
C ALA A 120 -7.42 -4.90 0.18
N SER A 121 -8.72 -4.98 0.50
CA SER A 121 -9.79 -4.92 -0.50
C SER A 121 -9.81 -3.58 -1.24
N ALA A 122 -9.63 -2.45 -0.54
CA ALA A 122 -9.56 -1.14 -1.20
C ALA A 122 -8.41 -1.06 -2.22
N PHE A 123 -7.22 -1.57 -1.89
CA PHE A 123 -6.10 -1.66 -2.83
C PHE A 123 -6.38 -2.59 -4.02
N LEU A 124 -7.01 -3.74 -3.77
CA LEU A 124 -7.45 -4.65 -4.85
C LEU A 124 -8.41 -3.94 -5.81
N LEU A 125 -9.43 -3.27 -5.27
CA LEU A 125 -10.44 -2.56 -6.07
C LEU A 125 -9.84 -1.38 -6.83
N ALA A 126 -8.93 -0.62 -6.22
CA ALA A 126 -8.22 0.46 -6.90
C ALA A 126 -7.35 -0.06 -8.06
N GLY A 127 -6.65 -1.18 -7.86
CA GLY A 127 -5.92 -1.87 -8.92
C GLY A 127 -6.84 -2.33 -10.07
N ALA A 128 -7.96 -2.97 -9.74
CA ALA A 128 -8.95 -3.40 -10.73
C ALA A 128 -9.52 -2.22 -11.53
N LEU A 129 -9.88 -1.12 -10.85
CA LEU A 129 -10.36 0.10 -11.50
C LEU A 129 -9.29 0.73 -12.39
N THR A 130 -8.02 0.72 -11.98
CA THR A 130 -6.90 1.21 -12.79
C THR A 130 -6.79 0.43 -14.09
N ALA A 131 -6.78 -0.90 -14.01
CA ALA A 131 -6.76 -1.75 -15.20
C ALA A 131 -8.01 -1.54 -16.07
N GLY A 132 -9.19 -1.42 -15.47
CA GLY A 132 -10.45 -1.10 -16.17
C GLY A 132 -10.52 0.29 -16.78
N ARG A 133 -9.62 1.22 -16.42
CA ARG A 133 -9.51 2.52 -17.07
C ARG A 133 -8.45 2.55 -18.15
N TYR A 134 -7.39 1.75 -18.02
CA TYR A 134 -6.30 1.68 -18.98
C TYR A 134 -6.65 0.81 -20.20
N PHE A 135 -7.23 -0.37 -19.99
CA PHE A 135 -7.61 -1.29 -21.07
C PHE A 135 -8.96 -0.88 -21.66
N ASP A 136 -8.94 0.10 -22.56
CA ASP A 136 -10.11 0.77 -23.10
C ASP A 136 -10.42 0.47 -24.58
N ALA A 137 -9.66 -0.40 -25.24
CA ALA A 137 -9.87 -0.71 -26.65
C ALA A 137 -11.23 -1.39 -26.89
N ASP A 138 -11.70 -1.33 -28.14
CA ASP A 138 -12.97 -1.93 -28.57
C ASP A 138 -12.85 -3.43 -28.88
N THR A 139 -12.21 -4.18 -27.97
CA THR A 139 -12.07 -5.63 -28.04
C THR A 139 -12.99 -6.32 -27.02
N ALA A 140 -13.30 -7.61 -27.23
CA ALA A 140 -14.17 -8.34 -26.31
C ALA A 140 -13.53 -8.48 -24.91
N ASP A 141 -12.23 -8.80 -24.88
CA ASP A 141 -11.45 -9.00 -23.67
C ASP A 141 -11.38 -7.71 -22.83
N GLU A 142 -11.09 -6.56 -23.45
CA GLU A 142 -10.98 -5.31 -22.70
C GLU A 142 -12.35 -4.77 -22.27
N ARG A 143 -13.40 -4.95 -23.09
CA ARG A 143 -14.77 -4.68 -22.62
C ARG A 143 -15.13 -5.50 -21.38
N GLU A 144 -14.68 -6.76 -21.32
CA GLU A 144 -14.87 -7.60 -20.14
C GLU A 144 -14.05 -7.10 -18.93
N ILE A 145 -12.79 -6.68 -19.12
CA ILE A 145 -11.99 -6.05 -18.06
C ILE A 145 -12.74 -4.86 -17.44
N ARG A 146 -13.22 -3.93 -18.27
CA ARG A 146 -13.96 -2.75 -17.80
C ARG A 146 -15.22 -3.14 -17.03
N THR A 147 -15.95 -4.12 -17.55
CA THR A 147 -17.19 -4.62 -16.93
C THR A 147 -16.92 -5.25 -15.57
N LEU A 148 -15.93 -6.14 -15.47
CA LEU A 148 -15.61 -6.82 -14.22
C LEU A 148 -15.00 -5.88 -13.17
N ALA A 149 -14.14 -4.95 -13.58
CA ALA A 149 -13.57 -3.95 -12.68
C ALA A 149 -14.65 -3.09 -12.01
N ASP A 150 -15.58 -2.54 -12.81
CA ASP A 150 -16.71 -1.77 -12.29
C ASP A 150 -17.64 -2.63 -11.42
N ALA A 151 -17.93 -3.87 -11.84
CA ALA A 151 -18.80 -4.77 -11.11
C ALA A 151 -18.21 -5.19 -9.75
N LEU A 152 -16.90 -5.42 -9.66
CA LEU A 152 -16.21 -5.69 -8.40
C LEU A 152 -16.28 -4.49 -7.45
N TYR A 153 -16.02 -3.28 -7.94
CA TYR A 153 -16.14 -2.07 -7.13
C TYR A 153 -17.56 -1.84 -6.60
N ARG A 154 -18.57 -2.00 -7.46
CA ARG A 154 -19.99 -1.90 -7.10
C ARG A 154 -20.46 -2.95 -6.11
N ARG A 155 -19.75 -4.08 -5.99
CA ARG A 155 -20.10 -5.18 -5.09
C ARG A 155 -19.75 -4.86 -3.63
N ALA A 156 -18.79 -3.98 -3.37
CA ALA A 156 -18.33 -3.65 -2.03
C ALA A 156 -19.40 -2.91 -1.22
N ASP A 157 -19.88 -3.54 -0.15
CA ASP A 157 -20.92 -3.02 0.75
C ASP A 157 -20.29 -2.15 1.86
N TRP A 158 -19.92 -0.90 1.54
CA TRP A 158 -19.20 -0.03 2.46
C TRP A 158 -19.95 0.29 3.78
N PRO A 159 -21.28 0.50 3.80
CA PRO A 159 -22.05 0.62 5.03
C PRO A 159 -21.99 -0.64 5.91
N TRP A 160 -21.93 -1.83 5.31
CA TRP A 160 -21.68 -3.05 6.06
C TRP A 160 -20.29 -3.04 6.70
N ALA A 161 -19.24 -2.64 5.97
CA ALA A 161 -17.88 -2.52 6.52
C ALA A 161 -17.74 -1.45 7.61
N GLN A 162 -18.58 -0.41 7.55
CA GLN A 162 -18.74 0.59 8.62
C GLN A 162 -19.38 0.01 9.87
N ASN A 163 -20.11 -1.11 9.80
CA ASN A 163 -20.67 -1.80 10.97
C ASN A 163 -21.39 -0.84 11.95
N GLN A 164 -22.23 0.05 11.42
CA GLN A 164 -23.06 1.01 12.17
C GLN A 164 -22.30 1.99 13.10
N GLY A 165 -20.97 2.02 13.08
CA GLY A 165 -20.17 2.96 13.87
C GLY A 165 -19.75 4.19 13.06
N ALA A 166 -18.93 5.05 13.66
CA ALA A 166 -18.53 6.31 13.04
C ALA A 166 -17.58 6.10 11.84
N THR A 167 -16.57 5.24 11.99
CA THR A 167 -15.52 4.99 10.98
C THR A 167 -15.58 3.57 10.42
N VAL A 168 -14.89 3.26 9.33
CA VAL A 168 -14.82 1.88 8.79
C VAL A 168 -14.01 0.97 9.71
N THR A 169 -14.41 -0.30 9.85
CA THR A 169 -13.68 -1.30 10.63
C THR A 169 -12.43 -1.79 9.88
N HIS A 170 -11.38 -2.22 10.57
CA HIS A 170 -10.20 -2.80 9.90
C HIS A 170 -10.57 -4.08 9.15
N GLY A 171 -11.52 -4.85 9.68
CA GLY A 171 -11.93 -6.09 9.05
C GLY A 171 -12.97 -6.87 9.82
N TRP A 172 -13.21 -8.08 9.34
CA TRP A 172 -14.20 -9.01 9.88
C TRP A 172 -13.68 -10.45 9.81
N LYS A 173 -14.13 -11.32 10.73
CA LYS A 173 -13.83 -12.75 10.74
C LYS A 173 -15.14 -13.54 10.94
N PRO A 174 -15.33 -14.67 10.22
CA PRO A 174 -16.41 -15.63 10.46
C PRO A 174 -16.55 -16.05 11.92
N GLU A 175 -15.41 -16.22 12.59
CA GLU A 175 -15.36 -16.76 13.95
C GLU A 175 -15.80 -15.75 15.01
N SER A 176 -15.56 -14.46 14.79
CA SER A 176 -15.67 -13.43 15.84
C SER A 176 -16.44 -12.17 15.44
N GLY A 177 -16.90 -12.07 14.19
CA GLY A 177 -17.49 -10.85 13.67
C GLY A 177 -16.46 -9.77 13.34
N PHE A 178 -16.85 -8.50 13.42
CA PHE A 178 -15.97 -7.37 13.13
C PHE A 178 -14.83 -7.26 14.15
N LEU A 179 -13.65 -6.85 13.68
CA LEU A 179 -12.52 -6.52 14.54
C LEU A 179 -12.86 -5.30 15.41
N ASN A 180 -12.25 -5.22 16.59
CA ASN A 180 -12.41 -4.08 17.49
C ASN A 180 -11.75 -2.81 16.93
N TYR A 181 -10.74 -2.94 16.07
CA TYR A 181 -10.00 -1.84 15.48
C TYR A 181 -10.77 -1.19 14.33
N ARG A 182 -10.74 0.14 14.29
CA ARG A 182 -11.39 0.97 13.29
C ARG A 182 -10.39 2.00 12.78
N TRP A 183 -10.54 2.41 11.53
CA TRP A 183 -9.64 3.37 10.91
C TRP A 183 -9.75 4.74 11.57
N GLU A 184 -8.61 5.35 11.86
CA GLU A 184 -8.44 6.63 12.54
C GLU A 184 -7.34 7.42 11.84
N GLY A 185 -7.71 8.53 11.21
CA GLY A 185 -6.78 9.31 10.44
C GLY A 185 -5.78 10.07 11.30
N TYR A 186 -4.61 10.46 10.81
CA TYR A 186 -4.12 10.12 9.48
C TYR A 186 -3.44 8.76 9.50
N ASP A 187 -3.90 7.88 8.60
CA ASP A 187 -3.43 6.52 8.40
C ASP A 187 -3.49 6.21 6.89
N GLU A 188 -3.23 4.96 6.49
CA GLU A 188 -3.28 4.54 5.09
C GLU A 188 -4.69 4.50 4.46
N ALA A 189 -5.75 4.74 5.25
CA ALA A 189 -7.13 4.54 4.81
C ALA A 189 -7.71 5.68 3.96
N LEU A 190 -6.91 6.68 3.57
CA LEU A 190 -7.38 7.79 2.73
C LEU A 190 -8.04 7.29 1.43
N LEU A 191 -7.38 6.37 0.71
CA LEU A 191 -7.95 5.74 -0.50
C LEU A 191 -9.23 4.96 -0.19
N LEU A 192 -9.28 4.24 0.93
CA LEU A 192 -10.44 3.46 1.37
C LEU A 192 -11.66 4.36 1.51
N TYR A 193 -11.52 5.52 2.16
CA TYR A 193 -12.64 6.46 2.31
C TYR A 193 -13.05 7.10 0.98
N ILE A 194 -12.10 7.41 0.08
CA ILE A 194 -12.43 7.95 -1.24
C ILE A 194 -13.25 6.93 -2.05
N LEU A 195 -12.84 5.66 -2.05
CA LEU A 195 -13.60 4.59 -2.71
C LEU A 195 -14.96 4.37 -2.05
N GLY A 196 -15.04 4.40 -0.72
CA GLY A 196 -16.28 4.22 0.01
C GLY A 196 -17.29 5.34 -0.19
N LEU A 197 -16.84 6.60 -0.17
CA LEU A 197 -17.68 7.76 -0.48
C LEU A 197 -18.11 7.79 -1.95
N GLY A 198 -17.22 7.39 -2.86
CA GLY A 198 -17.47 7.36 -4.30
C GLY A 198 -18.35 6.20 -4.77
N SER A 199 -18.70 5.25 -3.90
CA SER A 199 -19.40 4.03 -4.31
C SER A 199 -20.79 4.35 -4.86
N PRO A 200 -21.11 3.94 -6.11
CA PRO A 200 -22.39 4.26 -6.73
C PRO A 200 -23.54 3.35 -6.27
N THR A 201 -23.26 2.31 -5.48
CA THR A 201 -24.24 1.31 -5.01
C THR A 201 -24.37 1.28 -3.49
N HIS A 202 -23.25 1.41 -2.79
CA HIS A 202 -23.19 1.31 -1.33
C HIS A 202 -22.30 2.42 -0.75
N PRO A 203 -22.64 3.71 -0.90
CA PRO A 203 -21.79 4.80 -0.43
C PRO A 203 -21.70 4.86 1.10
N LEU A 204 -20.51 5.19 1.61
CA LEU A 204 -20.37 5.68 2.99
C LEU A 204 -21.05 7.05 3.14
N PRO A 205 -21.62 7.38 4.31
CA PRO A 205 -22.07 8.73 4.60
C PRO A 205 -20.88 9.67 4.75
N GLU A 206 -21.04 10.95 4.39
CA GLU A 206 -20.01 11.99 4.57
C GLU A 206 -19.48 12.08 6.01
N SER A 207 -20.35 11.80 6.99
CA SER A 207 -19.98 11.78 8.41
C SER A 207 -18.90 10.75 8.74
N ALA A 208 -18.75 9.68 7.94
CA ALA A 208 -17.73 8.67 8.17
C ALA A 208 -16.32 9.23 7.89
N TYR A 209 -16.17 10.02 6.82
CA TYR A 209 -14.91 10.70 6.52
C TYR A 209 -14.61 11.77 7.56
N ALA A 210 -15.61 12.55 7.97
CA ALA A 210 -15.44 13.55 9.02
C ALA A 210 -14.99 12.92 10.36
N ALA A 211 -15.54 11.75 10.71
CA ALA A 211 -15.14 11.02 11.91
C ALA A 211 -13.69 10.50 11.82
N TRP A 212 -13.28 9.98 10.67
CA TRP A 212 -11.90 9.55 10.44
C TRP A 212 -10.90 10.72 10.44
N ALA A 213 -11.24 11.83 9.80
CA ALA A 213 -10.39 13.02 9.77
C ALA A 213 -10.30 13.72 11.13
N ALA A 214 -11.25 13.47 12.05
CA ALA A 214 -11.24 14.09 13.38
C ALA A 214 -10.07 13.66 14.27
N THR A 215 -9.42 12.53 13.97
CA THR A 215 -8.27 12.03 14.73
C THR A 215 -6.93 12.54 14.19
N TYR A 216 -6.95 13.35 13.13
CA TYR A 216 -5.75 13.91 12.51
C TYR A 216 -4.86 14.62 13.54
N ARG A 217 -3.56 14.31 13.49
CA ARG A 217 -2.54 14.92 14.34
C ARG A 217 -1.64 15.83 13.52
N TRP A 218 -1.64 17.12 13.85
CA TRP A 218 -0.67 18.06 13.29
C TRP A 218 0.54 18.16 14.21
N GLU A 219 1.72 17.84 13.70
CA GLU A 219 2.95 17.78 14.49
C GLU A 219 4.04 18.67 13.89
N HIS A 220 4.96 19.10 14.76
CA HIS A 220 6.19 19.80 14.37
C HIS A 220 7.38 18.90 14.67
N SER A 221 8.18 18.54 13.67
CA SER A 221 9.37 17.70 13.83
C SER A 221 10.45 18.07 12.83
N TYR A 222 11.70 18.15 13.28
CA TYR A 222 12.85 18.47 12.43
C TYR A 222 12.67 19.72 11.54
N GLY A 223 11.94 20.73 12.04
CA GLY A 223 11.67 21.97 11.30
C GLY A 223 10.48 21.93 10.35
N TYR A 224 9.73 20.82 10.31
CA TYR A 224 8.56 20.65 9.45
C TYR A 224 7.27 20.53 10.26
N ASP A 225 6.27 21.31 9.86
CA ASP A 225 4.88 21.15 10.28
C ASP A 225 4.12 20.27 9.27
N TYR A 226 3.54 19.16 9.73
CA TYR A 226 2.88 18.19 8.86
C TYR A 226 1.78 17.40 9.57
N LEU A 227 0.88 16.81 8.79
CA LEU A 227 -0.09 15.83 9.24
C LEU A 227 0.66 14.51 9.50
N TYR A 228 0.72 14.12 10.76
CA TYR A 228 1.57 13.05 11.26
C TYR A 228 0.98 11.65 11.02
N ALA A 229 1.84 10.77 10.51
CA ALA A 229 1.75 9.33 10.67
C ALA A 229 3.19 8.79 10.69
N GLY A 230 3.47 7.82 11.58
CA GLY A 230 4.84 7.38 11.84
C GLY A 230 5.46 6.59 10.67
N PRO A 231 4.85 5.48 10.24
CA PRO A 231 5.35 4.69 9.12
C PRO A 231 5.20 5.42 7.78
N LEU A 232 6.28 5.48 6.99
CA LEU A 232 6.30 6.31 5.77
C LEU A 232 5.28 5.86 4.70
N PHE A 233 4.91 4.58 4.65
CA PHE A 233 3.96 4.07 3.65
C PHE A 233 2.59 4.76 3.69
N THR A 234 2.18 5.24 4.86
CA THR A 234 0.89 5.94 5.07
C THR A 234 0.79 7.19 4.19
N HIS A 235 1.91 7.88 3.98
CA HIS A 235 2.05 9.06 3.12
C HIS A 235 2.22 8.72 1.63
N GLN A 236 2.33 7.43 1.27
CA GLN A 236 2.74 7.00 -0.07
C GLN A 236 1.65 6.21 -0.80
N LEU A 237 1.03 5.22 -0.14
CA LEU A 237 0.22 4.22 -0.85
C LEU A 237 -0.97 4.84 -1.59
N SER A 238 -1.70 5.77 -0.97
CA SER A 238 -2.85 6.40 -1.64
C SER A 238 -2.44 7.20 -2.89
N HIS A 239 -1.20 7.70 -2.95
CA HIS A 239 -0.68 8.44 -4.11
C HIS A 239 -0.40 7.57 -5.33
N ILE A 240 -0.39 6.24 -5.19
CA ILE A 240 -0.27 5.32 -6.33
C ILE A 240 -1.43 5.53 -7.31
N TRP A 241 -2.63 5.79 -6.78
CA TRP A 241 -3.86 5.88 -7.57
C TRP A 241 -4.39 7.31 -7.73
N ILE A 242 -4.08 8.20 -6.78
CA ILE A 242 -4.63 9.55 -6.76
C ILE A 242 -3.50 10.56 -6.67
N ASP A 243 -3.44 11.43 -7.68
CA ASP A 243 -2.59 12.62 -7.61
C ASP A 243 -3.23 13.66 -6.70
N PHE A 244 -2.73 13.75 -5.46
CA PHE A 244 -3.25 14.69 -4.47
C PHE A 244 -2.69 16.12 -4.58
N ARG A 245 -1.93 16.47 -5.63
CA ARG A 245 -1.50 17.85 -5.85
C ARG A 245 -2.73 18.76 -6.02
N GLY A 246 -2.82 19.80 -5.20
CA GLY A 246 -3.95 20.71 -5.13
C GLY A 246 -5.22 20.14 -4.48
N ILE A 247 -5.22 18.89 -4.01
CA ILE A 247 -6.37 18.26 -3.33
C ILE A 247 -6.24 18.47 -1.82
N GLN A 248 -7.28 19.08 -1.24
CA GLN A 248 -7.34 19.41 0.17
C GLN A 248 -8.72 19.14 0.73
N ASP A 249 -8.77 18.43 1.87
CA ASP A 249 -9.95 18.43 2.72
C ASP A 249 -9.99 19.70 3.61
N ALA A 250 -10.97 19.77 4.51
CA ALA A 250 -11.14 20.92 5.40
C ALA A 250 -9.92 21.14 6.32
N PHE A 251 -9.32 20.06 6.83
CA PHE A 251 -8.18 20.14 7.72
C PHE A 251 -6.94 20.63 6.98
N MET A 252 -6.59 19.99 5.86
CA MET A 252 -5.40 20.33 5.07
C MET A 252 -5.49 21.75 4.52
N ARG A 253 -6.69 22.18 4.09
CA ARG A 253 -6.94 23.58 3.69
C ARG A 253 -6.67 24.57 4.82
N SER A 254 -7.03 24.24 6.07
CA SER A 254 -6.73 25.08 7.23
C SER A 254 -5.23 25.23 7.52
N LYS A 255 -4.42 24.28 7.04
CA LYS A 255 -2.94 24.28 7.16
C LYS A 255 -2.24 24.90 5.95
N GLY A 256 -2.98 25.17 4.88
CA GLY A 256 -2.45 25.80 3.66
C GLY A 256 -1.58 24.89 2.79
N ILE A 257 -1.64 23.56 2.99
CA ILE A 257 -0.90 22.57 2.18
C ILE A 257 -1.83 21.47 1.67
N ASP A 258 -1.45 20.77 0.61
CA ASP A 258 -2.14 19.56 0.13
C ASP A 258 -1.46 18.29 0.66
N TYR A 259 -2.03 17.12 0.35
CA TYR A 259 -1.44 15.85 0.80
C TYR A 259 -0.11 15.55 0.10
N PHE A 260 0.14 16.05 -1.12
CA PHE A 260 1.42 15.83 -1.80
C PHE A 260 2.57 16.57 -1.09
N GLU A 261 2.36 17.84 -0.75
CA GLU A 261 3.29 18.61 0.07
C GLU A 261 3.42 18.00 1.47
N ASN A 262 2.34 17.47 2.05
CA ASN A 262 2.42 16.73 3.31
C ASN A 262 3.35 15.52 3.24
N SER A 263 3.19 14.69 2.22
CA SER A 263 4.03 13.51 2.01
C SER A 263 5.48 13.88 1.77
N ARG A 264 5.74 14.97 1.02
CA ARG A 264 7.09 15.55 0.90
C ARG A 264 7.68 15.90 2.26
N ARG A 265 6.94 16.59 3.12
CA ARG A 265 7.41 16.93 4.49
C ARG A 265 7.66 15.70 5.34
N ALA A 266 6.78 14.70 5.29
CA ALA A 266 6.97 13.43 5.99
C ALA A 266 8.23 12.68 5.53
N THR A 267 8.54 12.70 4.23
CA THR A 267 9.80 12.17 3.69
C THR A 267 11.01 12.91 4.24
N TYR A 268 10.96 14.25 4.31
CA TYR A 268 12.05 15.03 4.92
C TYR A 268 12.23 14.76 6.41
N VAL A 269 11.15 14.60 7.17
CA VAL A 269 11.21 14.21 8.58
C VAL A 269 11.91 12.85 8.76
N GLN A 270 11.65 11.88 7.88
CA GLN A 270 12.35 10.59 7.87
C GLN A 270 13.84 10.69 7.58
N HIS A 271 14.22 11.56 6.64
CA HIS A 271 15.62 11.82 6.30
C HIS A 271 16.37 12.49 7.44
N GLU A 272 15.81 13.55 8.02
CA GLU A 272 16.42 14.30 9.13
C GLU A 272 16.51 13.46 10.40
N TYR A 273 15.49 12.64 10.71
CA TYR A 273 15.55 11.70 11.83
C TYR A 273 16.72 10.71 11.69
N ALA A 274 16.97 10.20 10.49
CA ALA A 274 18.09 9.29 10.25
C ALA A 274 19.45 10.00 10.32
N ILE A 275 19.54 11.30 10.00
CA ILE A 275 20.75 12.09 10.19
C ILE A 275 21.02 12.34 11.68
N ASP A 276 19.98 12.71 12.43
CA ASP A 276 20.05 12.92 13.88
C ASP A 276 20.39 11.62 14.62
N ASN A 277 19.80 10.51 14.17
CA ASN A 277 20.09 9.14 14.62
C ASN A 277 20.09 9.02 16.17
N PRO A 278 18.96 9.30 16.82
CA PRO A 278 18.89 9.38 18.29
C PRO A 278 19.28 8.05 18.97
N LEU A 279 19.05 6.93 18.27
CA LEU A 279 19.39 5.58 18.74
C LEU A 279 20.80 5.12 18.32
N LYS A 280 21.59 5.97 17.64
CA LYS A 280 23.01 5.74 17.30
C LYS A 280 23.29 4.44 16.54
N PHE A 281 22.43 4.10 15.57
CA PHE A 281 22.69 2.99 14.65
C PHE A 281 23.81 3.36 13.67
N ALA A 282 24.80 2.47 13.49
CA ALA A 282 26.01 2.82 12.74
C ALA A 282 25.76 3.20 11.26
N HIS A 283 24.70 2.66 10.66
CA HIS A 283 24.35 2.87 9.25
C HIS A 283 23.45 4.07 9.01
N PHE A 284 22.65 4.50 9.99
CA PHE A 284 21.72 5.62 9.82
C PHE A 284 22.44 6.91 9.41
N GLY A 285 21.87 7.61 8.44
CA GLY A 285 22.38 8.90 7.97
C GLY A 285 21.73 9.33 6.67
N GLY A 286 22.29 10.37 6.05
CA GLY A 286 21.70 11.00 4.85
C GLY A 286 21.56 10.09 3.62
N HIS A 287 22.26 8.95 3.57
CA HIS A 287 22.17 7.94 2.51
C HIS A 287 21.58 6.60 2.98
N CYS A 288 21.12 6.50 4.23
CA CYS A 288 20.54 5.26 4.75
C CYS A 288 19.45 5.60 5.77
N TRP A 289 18.22 5.64 5.27
CA TRP A 289 17.01 6.02 5.99
C TRP A 289 15.80 5.32 5.36
N GLY A 290 14.61 5.53 5.92
CA GLY A 290 13.36 4.95 5.41
C GLY A 290 12.82 3.90 6.35
N LEU A 291 12.09 4.35 7.38
CA LEU A 291 11.39 3.50 8.33
C LEU A 291 9.92 3.42 7.95
N THR A 292 9.43 2.20 7.76
CA THR A 292 8.04 1.92 7.45
C THR A 292 7.69 0.51 7.91
N ALA A 293 6.43 0.09 7.74
CA ALA A 293 6.05 -1.30 7.95
C ALA A 293 6.87 -2.24 7.07
N SER A 294 7.57 -3.18 7.69
CA SER A 294 8.42 -4.16 7.01
C SER A 294 8.71 -5.36 7.90
N GLU A 295 9.21 -6.42 7.29
CA GLU A 295 9.95 -7.46 8.00
C GLU A 295 11.18 -6.88 8.69
N GLY A 296 11.66 -7.58 9.72
CA GLY A 296 12.88 -7.25 10.44
C GLY A 296 13.59 -8.51 10.93
N PRO A 297 14.77 -8.36 11.55
CA PRO A 297 15.61 -9.50 11.92
C PRO A 297 15.20 -10.18 13.23
N GLY A 298 14.11 -9.73 13.87
CA GLY A 298 13.64 -10.25 15.15
C GLY A 298 12.65 -11.42 15.05
N PRO A 299 12.07 -11.85 16.18
CA PRO A 299 12.21 -11.26 17.51
C PRO A 299 13.51 -11.72 18.20
N ASP A 300 14.42 -10.78 18.48
CA ASP A 300 15.65 -11.06 19.24
C ASP A 300 16.13 -9.81 19.98
N THR A 301 16.87 -10.00 21.08
CA THR A 301 17.56 -8.92 21.80
C THR A 301 19.05 -9.20 21.76
N ILE A 302 19.80 -8.39 21.00
CA ILE A 302 21.23 -8.58 20.80
C ILE A 302 22.01 -7.33 21.19
N ASN A 303 23.25 -7.53 21.67
CA ASN A 303 24.17 -6.45 21.93
C ASN A 303 24.87 -6.03 20.62
N VAL A 304 24.59 -4.81 20.14
CA VAL A 304 25.21 -4.23 18.95
C VAL A 304 26.08 -3.06 19.38
N ALA A 305 27.40 -3.23 19.23
CA ALA A 305 28.40 -2.23 19.60
C ALA A 305 28.28 -1.71 21.05
N GLY A 306 28.02 -2.62 22.00
CA GLY A 306 27.91 -2.29 23.42
C GLY A 306 26.53 -1.81 23.86
N ILE A 307 25.57 -1.67 22.94
CA ILE A 307 24.20 -1.25 23.23
C ILE A 307 23.29 -2.47 23.08
N GLU A 308 22.53 -2.79 24.12
CA GLU A 308 21.47 -3.80 24.03
C GLU A 308 20.31 -3.25 23.18
N ARG A 309 19.92 -4.00 22.15
CA ARG A 309 18.89 -3.60 21.19
C ARG A 309 17.89 -4.72 21.00
N GLN A 310 16.61 -4.36 21.05
CA GLN A 310 15.52 -5.24 20.70
C GLN A 310 15.19 -5.07 19.20
N PHE A 311 15.18 -6.18 18.49
CA PHE A 311 14.75 -6.26 17.10
C PHE A 311 13.41 -6.96 17.01
N PHE A 312 12.60 -6.51 16.07
CA PHE A 312 11.27 -7.05 15.82
C PHE A 312 11.25 -7.80 14.50
N ASP A 313 10.30 -8.72 14.38
CA ASP A 313 9.92 -9.35 13.12
C ASP A 313 9.18 -8.31 12.24
N TYR A 314 8.03 -8.67 11.64
CA TYR A 314 7.13 -7.71 11.05
C TYR A 314 6.63 -6.66 12.05
N LEU A 315 6.89 -5.37 11.76
CA LEU A 315 6.41 -4.26 12.59
C LEU A 315 6.22 -2.98 11.78
N ALA A 316 5.19 -2.20 12.13
CA ALA A 316 4.94 -0.87 11.59
C ALA A 316 5.93 0.17 12.17
N ARG A 317 7.19 0.13 11.69
CA ARG A 317 8.24 1.07 12.10
C ARG A 317 7.94 2.47 11.59
N GLY A 318 8.37 3.48 12.34
CA GLY A 318 8.05 4.86 12.03
C GLY A 318 8.84 5.87 12.85
N VAL A 319 8.76 7.14 12.45
CA VAL A 319 9.49 8.25 13.07
C VAL A 319 8.53 9.42 13.34
N PRO A 320 8.84 10.32 14.28
CA PRO A 320 10.01 10.30 15.18
C PRO A 320 9.78 9.50 16.47
N TYR A 321 8.55 9.03 16.71
CA TYR A 321 8.18 8.41 17.98
C TYR A 321 8.34 6.88 18.00
N GLY A 322 8.87 6.30 16.92
CA GLY A 322 9.07 4.87 16.81
C GLY A 322 7.81 4.08 16.41
N PRO A 323 7.87 2.75 16.48
CA PRO A 323 9.05 1.97 16.88
C PRO A 323 10.20 2.09 15.86
N ASP A 324 11.43 2.16 16.37
CA ASP A 324 12.69 2.17 15.61
C ASP A 324 13.66 1.16 16.22
N ASP A 325 13.92 0.08 15.50
CA ASP A 325 14.93 -0.94 15.84
C ASP A 325 16.14 -0.89 14.90
N GLY A 326 16.29 0.17 14.10
CA GLY A 326 17.36 0.33 13.14
C GLY A 326 17.12 -0.38 11.80
N THR A 327 16.01 -1.08 11.62
CA THR A 327 15.67 -1.72 10.35
C THR A 327 15.24 -0.67 9.33
N ILE A 328 15.89 -0.68 8.17
CA ILE A 328 15.55 0.17 7.02
C ILE A 328 14.78 -0.65 5.99
N ALA A 329 13.76 -0.04 5.40
CA ALA A 329 12.96 -0.58 4.32
C ALA A 329 13.23 0.22 3.02
N PRO A 330 14.15 -0.24 2.16
CA PRO A 330 14.60 0.53 0.99
C PRO A 330 13.48 0.95 0.03
N TRP A 331 12.42 0.14 -0.07
CA TRP A 331 11.30 0.41 -0.94
C TRP A 331 10.57 1.72 -0.58
N ALA A 332 10.52 2.08 0.71
CA ALA A 332 9.90 3.34 1.15
C ALA A 332 10.71 4.57 0.73
N VAL A 333 12.04 4.45 0.61
CA VAL A 333 12.86 5.53 0.04
C VAL A 333 12.58 5.66 -1.45
N ALA A 334 12.60 4.55 -2.20
CA ALA A 334 12.32 4.56 -3.63
C ALA A 334 10.91 5.10 -3.94
N ALA A 335 9.90 4.70 -3.15
CA ALA A 335 8.53 5.21 -3.26
C ALA A 335 8.40 6.70 -2.93
N SER A 336 9.40 7.29 -2.27
CA SER A 336 9.44 8.73 -1.99
C SER A 336 9.97 9.58 -3.15
N LEU A 337 10.48 8.96 -4.22
CA LEU A 337 11.09 9.66 -5.36
C LEU A 337 10.19 10.77 -5.96
N PRO A 338 8.86 10.59 -6.12
CA PRO A 338 8.00 11.66 -6.63
C PRO A 338 7.90 12.88 -5.72
N PHE A 339 8.12 12.73 -4.41
CA PHE A 339 7.92 13.79 -3.43
C PHE A 339 9.19 14.57 -3.14
N ALA A 340 10.35 13.90 -3.03
CA ALA A 340 11.61 14.53 -2.62
C ALA A 340 12.82 13.92 -3.36
N PRO A 341 12.91 14.07 -4.70
CA PRO A 341 13.96 13.44 -5.50
C PRO A 341 15.38 13.84 -5.08
N GLU A 342 15.57 15.05 -4.58
CA GLU A 342 16.85 15.59 -4.11
C GLU A 342 17.47 14.86 -2.91
N ILE A 343 16.67 14.19 -2.07
CA ILE A 343 17.17 13.35 -0.95
C ILE A 343 17.03 11.86 -1.24
N VAL A 344 16.22 11.47 -2.22
CA VAL A 344 16.01 10.07 -2.62
C VAL A 344 17.08 9.60 -3.62
N LEU A 345 17.35 10.37 -4.68
CA LEU A 345 18.33 9.97 -5.70
C LEU A 345 19.72 9.67 -5.12
N PRO A 346 20.28 10.48 -4.18
CA PRO A 346 21.56 10.14 -3.55
C PRO A 346 21.57 8.81 -2.80
N VAL A 347 20.43 8.37 -2.29
CA VAL A 347 20.29 7.08 -1.59
C VAL A 347 20.25 5.94 -2.59
N LEU A 348 19.51 6.12 -3.69
CA LEU A 348 19.47 5.14 -4.77
C LEU A 348 20.88 4.93 -5.36
N ASP A 349 21.65 6.00 -5.56
CA ASP A 349 23.06 5.95 -5.98
C ASP A 349 24.00 5.25 -4.99
N TYR A 350 23.65 5.26 -3.71
CA TYR A 350 24.44 4.60 -2.68
C TYR A 350 24.12 3.11 -2.59
N CYS A 351 22.88 2.72 -2.88
CA CYS A 351 22.37 1.36 -2.74
C CYS A 351 22.46 0.51 -4.02
N ILE A 352 22.43 1.13 -5.20
CA ILE A 352 22.44 0.49 -6.53
C ILE A 352 23.82 0.65 -7.16
#